data_AF-A0A1Y3NJY7-F1
#
_entry.id   AF-A0A1Y3NJY7-F1
#
_cell.length_a   1.000
_cell.length_b   1.000
_cell.length_c   1.000
_cell.angle_alpha   90.00
_cell.angle_beta   90.00
_cell.angle_gamma   90.00
#
_symmetry.space_group_name_H-M   'P 1'
#
loop_
_entity.id
_entity.type
_entity.pdbx_description
1 polymer ?
#
loop_
_entity_poly.entity_id
_entity_poly.type
_entity_poly.pdbx_seq_one_letter_code
_entity_poly.pdbx_strand_id
1 'polypeptide(L)'
;MGYLVDTGNHDTRTEGISYGMMMSVQLDKKKEFDQLWNWAMTNMYLNDGENKGYFAWSVDPNGTKNDNGPAPDGEEYFAMALIFASHRWGDGEGIYNYNERAKELLKVCLHHEEIYGGHNMWNEDGLIKFVPSLEFTDPSYYLPHFYDLFAENCYEEDKPLWKKAAAASREFLKTACHPKTGLSPEYSYYNGKPYPDHENFGGRHDWFYSDAYRTIANIGLDYEWADKDTEFGKWCRQTANNLQEFFSNLPVEKNRGIYEIDGTILEGKALHPVGLTATIAQASLAADGKYAIPAVEEFWNTPLRTGDRRYYDNCLYLFAMLALSGNYRIW
;
A
#
# COMPACT_ATOMS: atom_id res chain seq x y z
N MET A 1 -15.72 9.56 -16.43
CA MET A 1 -15.40 8.96 -15.12
C MET A 1 -15.47 7.45 -15.25
N GLY A 2 -14.73 6.75 -14.41
CA GLY A 2 -14.75 5.30 -14.24
C GLY A 2 -14.23 4.98 -12.84
N TYR A 3 -14.60 3.82 -12.30
CA TYR A 3 -14.21 3.42 -10.95
C TYR A 3 -13.88 1.93 -10.90
N LEU A 4 -13.11 1.56 -9.89
CA LEU A 4 -12.90 0.17 -9.50
C LEU A 4 -13.85 -0.17 -8.36
N VAL A 5 -14.43 -1.36 -8.42
CA VAL A 5 -15.38 -1.86 -7.41
C VAL A 5 -14.68 -2.92 -6.58
N ASP A 6 -14.72 -2.76 -5.27
CA ASP A 6 -14.52 -3.87 -4.37
C ASP A 6 -15.71 -4.81 -4.51
N THR A 7 -15.53 -5.88 -5.27
CA THR A 7 -16.62 -6.80 -5.60
C THR A 7 -17.11 -7.59 -4.38
N GLY A 8 -16.34 -7.62 -3.29
CA GLY A 8 -16.72 -8.31 -2.07
C GLY A 8 -17.59 -7.44 -1.15
N ASN A 9 -17.36 -6.13 -1.19
CA ASN A 9 -18.04 -5.14 -0.34
C ASN A 9 -19.05 -4.27 -1.11
N HIS A 10 -19.02 -4.33 -2.45
CA HIS A 10 -19.88 -3.58 -3.37
C HIS A 10 -19.74 -2.05 -3.28
N ASP A 11 -18.59 -1.57 -2.82
CA ASP A 11 -18.22 -0.16 -2.74
C ASP A 11 -17.01 0.16 -3.64
N THR A 12 -16.69 1.45 -3.76
CA THR A 12 -15.46 1.96 -4.36
C THR A 12 -14.57 2.50 -3.24
N ARG A 13 -13.30 2.10 -3.22
CA ARG A 13 -12.37 2.41 -2.14
C ARG A 13 -11.23 3.31 -2.61
N THR A 14 -10.73 4.18 -1.74
CA THR A 14 -9.57 5.04 -2.07
C THR A 14 -8.38 4.20 -2.50
N GLU A 15 -8.09 3.13 -1.77
CA GLU A 15 -7.13 2.08 -2.12
C GLU A 15 -7.33 1.60 -3.57
N GLY A 16 -8.54 1.17 -3.93
CA GLY A 16 -8.81 0.64 -5.26
C GLY A 16 -8.61 1.65 -6.36
N ILE A 17 -9.11 2.88 -6.18
CA ILE A 17 -9.00 3.93 -7.20
C ILE A 17 -7.55 4.38 -7.36
N SER A 18 -6.81 4.56 -6.25
CA SER A 18 -5.40 4.94 -6.29
C SER A 18 -4.52 3.83 -6.88
N TYR A 19 -4.82 2.56 -6.59
CA TYR A 19 -4.18 1.40 -7.21
C TYR A 19 -4.43 1.36 -8.72
N GLY A 20 -5.68 1.57 -9.15
CA GLY A 20 -6.04 1.65 -10.55
C GLY A 20 -5.31 2.78 -11.29
N MET A 21 -5.15 3.93 -10.63
CA MET A 21 -4.35 5.04 -11.17
C MET A 21 -2.89 4.64 -11.32
N MET A 22 -2.28 4.02 -10.30
CA MET A 22 -0.91 3.53 -10.38
C MET A 22 -0.72 2.50 -11.50
N MET A 23 -1.60 1.51 -11.60
CA MET A 23 -1.57 0.52 -12.68
C MET A 23 -1.71 1.18 -14.05
N SER A 24 -2.61 2.16 -14.17
CA SER A 24 -2.85 2.87 -15.42
C SER A 24 -1.63 3.68 -15.86
N VAL A 25 -0.99 4.42 -14.94
CA VAL A 25 0.22 5.19 -15.29
C VAL A 25 1.39 4.29 -15.62
N GLN A 26 1.58 3.14 -14.96
CA GLN A 26 2.64 2.18 -15.32
C GLN A 26 2.42 1.56 -16.71
N LEU A 27 1.15 1.30 -17.09
CA LEU A 27 0.75 0.68 -18.37
C LEU A 27 0.51 1.68 -19.52
N ASP A 28 0.84 2.97 -19.34
CA ASP A 28 0.59 4.04 -20.33
C ASP A 28 -0.89 4.29 -20.68
N LYS A 29 -1.78 4.11 -19.71
CA LYS A 29 -3.23 4.18 -19.89
C LYS A 29 -3.80 5.51 -19.40
N LYS A 30 -3.40 6.61 -20.07
CA LYS A 30 -3.80 7.98 -19.67
C LYS A 30 -5.33 8.16 -19.57
N LYS A 31 -6.08 7.58 -20.51
CA LYS A 31 -7.55 7.70 -20.52
C LYS A 31 -8.17 7.07 -19.27
N GLU A 32 -7.76 5.86 -18.92
CA GLU A 32 -8.23 5.13 -17.74
C GLU A 32 -7.79 5.83 -16.46
N PHE A 33 -6.55 6.32 -16.41
CA PHE A 33 -6.04 7.15 -15.32
C PHE A 33 -6.93 8.38 -15.09
N ASP A 34 -7.17 9.18 -16.13
CA ASP A 34 -7.98 10.40 -16.04
C ASP A 34 -9.43 10.09 -15.64
N GLN A 35 -9.96 8.95 -16.06
CA GLN A 35 -11.31 8.52 -15.67
C GLN A 35 -11.42 8.19 -14.18
N LEU A 36 -10.40 7.52 -13.61
CA LEU A 36 -10.31 7.17 -12.19
C LEU A 36 -10.05 8.40 -11.33
N TRP A 37 -9.12 9.26 -11.75
CA TRP A 37 -8.83 10.49 -11.04
C TRP A 37 -10.04 11.44 -10.99
N ASN A 38 -10.76 11.56 -12.10
CA ASN A 38 -12.01 12.32 -12.14
C ASN A 38 -13.09 11.71 -11.23
N TRP A 39 -13.15 10.38 -11.07
CA TRP A 39 -14.03 9.75 -10.08
C TRP A 39 -13.63 10.11 -8.65
N ALA A 40 -12.34 10.02 -8.30
CA ALA A 40 -11.82 10.38 -6.98
C ALA A 40 -12.17 11.84 -6.63
N MET A 41 -11.85 12.79 -7.51
CA MET A 41 -12.11 14.22 -7.29
C MET A 41 -13.61 14.57 -7.25
N THR A 42 -14.44 13.84 -7.98
CA THR A 42 -15.89 14.14 -8.03
C THR A 42 -16.63 13.54 -6.83
N ASN A 43 -16.33 12.30 -6.46
CA ASN A 43 -17.17 11.54 -5.52
C ASN A 43 -16.50 11.27 -4.17
N MET A 44 -15.16 11.26 -4.11
CA MET A 44 -14.43 10.87 -2.90
C MET A 44 -13.83 12.08 -2.18
N TYR A 45 -13.30 13.07 -2.90
CA TYR A 45 -12.68 14.26 -2.32
C TYR A 45 -13.62 15.03 -1.38
N LEU A 46 -13.08 15.44 -0.22
CA LEU A 46 -13.81 16.11 0.85
C LEU A 46 -13.52 17.61 0.82
N ASN A 47 -14.53 18.42 0.50
CA ASN A 47 -14.38 19.88 0.38
C ASN A 47 -14.56 20.63 1.71
N ASP A 48 -15.10 19.95 2.73
CA ASP A 48 -15.46 20.49 4.03
C ASP A 48 -15.38 19.39 5.12
N GLY A 49 -15.55 19.80 6.37
CA GLY A 49 -15.45 18.92 7.53
C GLY A 49 -14.03 18.73 8.07
N GLU A 50 -13.90 17.85 9.06
CA GLU A 50 -12.64 17.56 9.75
C GLU A 50 -11.57 16.94 8.85
N ASN A 51 -11.98 16.25 7.78
CA ASN A 51 -11.09 15.58 6.82
C ASN A 51 -10.98 16.34 5.49
N LYS A 52 -11.21 17.66 5.51
CA LYS A 52 -11.16 18.50 4.31
C LYS A 52 -9.81 18.37 3.60
N GLY A 53 -9.83 18.08 2.30
CA GLY A 53 -8.63 17.89 1.49
C GLY A 53 -8.16 16.45 1.39
N TYR A 54 -8.75 15.53 2.14
CA TYR A 54 -8.60 14.08 1.96
C TYR A 54 -9.73 13.47 1.13
N PHE A 55 -9.75 12.14 1.01
CA PHE A 55 -10.74 11.39 0.25
C PHE A 55 -11.53 10.44 1.15
N ALA A 56 -12.84 10.41 1.02
CA ALA A 56 -13.71 9.43 1.67
C ALA A 56 -13.30 8.01 1.27
N TRP A 57 -12.92 7.19 2.25
CA TRP A 57 -12.31 5.87 2.00
C TRP A 57 -13.25 4.87 1.33
N SER A 58 -14.56 4.99 1.54
CA SER A 58 -15.61 4.13 0.94
C SER A 58 -16.75 4.97 0.36
N VAL A 59 -17.06 4.73 -0.92
CA VAL A 59 -18.11 5.41 -1.68
C VAL A 59 -18.87 4.39 -2.52
N ASP A 60 -20.19 4.42 -2.48
CA ASP A 60 -21.05 3.60 -3.34
C ASP A 60 -20.78 3.87 -4.83
N PRO A 61 -21.02 2.88 -5.72
CA PRO A 61 -20.91 3.08 -7.17
C PRO A 61 -21.81 4.19 -7.75
N ASN A 62 -22.79 4.67 -6.98
CA ASN A 62 -23.64 5.82 -7.36
C ASN A 62 -23.04 7.19 -6.96
N GLY A 63 -21.91 7.22 -6.25
CA GLY A 63 -21.23 8.43 -5.76
C GLY A 63 -21.56 8.82 -4.32
N THR A 64 -22.40 8.07 -3.61
CA THR A 64 -22.75 8.34 -2.20
C THR A 64 -21.62 7.88 -1.28
N LYS A 65 -21.11 8.77 -0.44
CA LYS A 65 -20.07 8.44 0.55
C LYS A 65 -20.67 7.57 1.67
N ASN A 66 -20.08 6.42 1.92
CA ASN A 66 -20.45 5.55 3.04
C ASN A 66 -19.85 6.07 4.36
N ASP A 67 -18.67 6.68 4.29
CA ASP A 67 -17.96 7.27 5.40
C ASP A 67 -17.16 8.50 4.91
N ASN A 68 -16.88 9.47 5.79
CA ASN A 68 -16.10 10.67 5.47
C ASN A 68 -14.67 10.63 6.02
N GLY A 69 -14.27 9.53 6.65
CA GLY A 69 -12.89 9.23 7.04
C GLY A 69 -12.03 8.91 5.83
N PRO A 70 -10.72 9.19 5.87
CA PRO A 70 -9.77 8.75 4.86
C PRO A 70 -9.08 7.43 5.23
N ALA A 71 -8.41 6.83 4.25
CA ALA A 71 -7.53 5.68 4.42
C ALA A 71 -6.16 6.03 3.80
N PRO A 72 -5.14 6.38 4.62
CA PRO A 72 -3.90 7.03 4.18
C PRO A 72 -3.11 6.32 3.07
N ASP A 73 -3.24 5.00 2.93
CA ASP A 73 -2.66 4.24 1.81
C ASP A 73 -3.23 4.65 0.45
N GLY A 74 -4.51 5.06 0.44
CA GLY A 74 -5.15 5.69 -0.70
C GLY A 74 -4.45 6.98 -1.12
N GLU A 75 -4.26 7.91 -0.18
CA GLU A 75 -3.64 9.22 -0.41
C GLU A 75 -2.19 9.12 -0.91
N GLU A 76 -1.35 8.26 -0.32
CA GLU A 76 0.04 8.12 -0.77
C GLU A 76 0.13 7.52 -2.19
N TYR A 77 -0.75 6.57 -2.54
CA TYR A 77 -0.81 6.06 -3.91
C TYR A 77 -1.37 7.08 -4.89
N PHE A 78 -2.36 7.90 -4.49
CA PHE A 78 -2.83 9.01 -5.32
C PHE A 78 -1.69 9.98 -5.62
N ALA A 79 -0.98 10.43 -4.59
CA ALA A 79 0.14 11.36 -4.74
C ALA A 79 1.21 10.78 -5.67
N MET A 80 1.62 9.53 -5.48
CA MET A 80 2.64 8.91 -6.33
C MET A 80 2.18 8.72 -7.76
N ALA A 81 0.95 8.25 -7.96
CA ALA A 81 0.41 8.06 -9.30
C ALA A 81 0.27 9.38 -10.07
N LEU A 82 -0.07 10.48 -9.39
CA LEU A 82 -0.09 11.83 -9.94
C LEU A 82 1.33 12.33 -10.29
N ILE A 83 2.32 12.09 -9.42
CA ILE A 83 3.73 12.40 -9.72
C ILE A 83 4.16 11.70 -11.02
N PHE A 84 3.95 10.39 -11.12
CA PHE A 84 4.29 9.64 -12.34
C PHE A 84 3.49 10.11 -13.56
N ALA A 85 2.23 10.49 -13.41
CA ALA A 85 1.43 11.02 -14.51
C ALA A 85 1.99 12.36 -15.04
N SER A 86 2.42 13.25 -14.14
CA SER A 86 3.09 14.51 -14.50
C SER A 86 4.38 14.23 -15.29
N HIS A 87 5.26 13.36 -14.80
CA HIS A 87 6.53 13.04 -15.49
C HIS A 87 6.32 12.32 -16.82
N ARG A 88 5.32 11.44 -16.91
CA ARG A 88 5.08 10.61 -18.10
C ARG A 88 4.31 11.35 -19.20
N TRP A 89 3.32 12.18 -18.85
CA TRP A 89 2.39 12.78 -19.80
C TRP A 89 2.38 14.32 -19.81
N GLY A 90 3.06 14.97 -18.85
CA GLY A 90 2.97 16.40 -18.62
C GLY A 90 1.66 16.82 -17.93
N ASP A 91 1.64 18.06 -17.47
CA ASP A 91 0.51 18.61 -16.71
C ASP A 91 -0.55 19.25 -17.62
N GLY A 92 -1.82 18.96 -17.35
CA GLY A 92 -2.97 19.62 -17.94
C GLY A 92 -3.48 20.79 -17.08
N GLU A 93 -4.78 21.10 -17.19
CA GLU A 93 -5.44 22.16 -16.42
C GLU A 93 -6.35 21.60 -15.33
N GLY A 94 -6.59 22.40 -14.28
CA GLY A 94 -7.55 22.07 -13.22
C GLY A 94 -7.17 20.82 -12.44
N ILE A 95 -8.06 19.83 -12.39
CA ILE A 95 -7.74 18.55 -11.74
C ILE A 95 -6.68 17.76 -12.51
N TYR A 96 -6.45 18.03 -13.79
CA TYR A 96 -5.44 17.31 -14.59
C TYR A 96 -4.05 17.97 -14.54
N ASN A 97 -3.87 19.03 -13.74
CA ASN A 97 -2.54 19.51 -13.37
C ASN A 97 -1.95 18.57 -12.31
N TYR A 98 -1.37 17.46 -12.74
CA TYR A 98 -1.01 16.35 -11.84
C TYR A 98 0.07 16.75 -10.84
N ASN A 99 1.08 17.53 -11.24
CA ASN A 99 2.14 18.01 -10.35
C ASN A 99 1.58 18.86 -9.19
N GLU A 100 0.71 19.82 -9.51
CA GLU A 100 0.08 20.69 -8.53
C GLU A 100 -0.79 19.88 -7.57
N ARG A 101 -1.62 18.97 -8.09
CA ARG A 101 -2.50 18.12 -7.27
C ARG A 101 -1.71 17.19 -6.33
N ALA A 102 -0.59 16.63 -6.80
CA ALA A 102 0.28 15.82 -5.96
C ALA A 102 0.90 16.65 -4.82
N LYS A 103 1.46 17.83 -5.13
CA LYS A 103 2.07 18.72 -4.12
C LYS A 103 1.06 19.21 -3.08
N GLU A 104 -0.13 19.60 -3.52
CA GLU A 104 -1.21 19.99 -2.63
C GLU A 104 -1.60 18.84 -1.69
N LEU A 105 -1.77 17.63 -2.22
CA LEU A 105 -2.11 16.46 -1.41
C LEU A 105 -1.02 16.13 -0.38
N LEU A 106 0.25 16.07 -0.81
CA LEU A 106 1.38 15.83 0.10
C LEU A 106 1.47 16.87 1.21
N LYS A 107 1.25 18.15 0.88
CA LYS A 107 1.21 19.24 1.87
C LYS A 107 0.07 19.04 2.87
N VAL A 108 -1.12 18.69 2.40
CA VAL A 108 -2.27 18.43 3.27
C VAL A 108 -1.98 17.24 4.19
N CYS A 109 -1.41 16.14 3.69
CA CYS A 109 -1.07 14.97 4.52
C CYS A 109 -0.15 15.30 5.71
N LEU A 110 0.79 16.24 5.55
CA LEU A 110 1.74 16.65 6.59
C LEU A 110 1.22 17.75 7.51
N HIS A 111 0.39 18.66 7.00
CA HIS A 111 0.04 19.93 7.67
C HIS A 111 -1.47 20.14 7.83
N HIS A 112 -2.27 19.09 7.72
CA HIS A 112 -3.73 19.17 7.84
C HIS A 112 -4.18 19.88 9.13
N GLU A 113 -3.50 19.63 10.25
CA GLU A 113 -3.80 20.28 11.53
C GLU A 113 -3.63 21.80 11.45
N GLU A 114 -2.53 22.27 10.85
CA GLU A 114 -2.27 23.70 10.66
C GLU A 114 -3.23 24.34 9.66
N ILE A 115 -3.51 23.65 8.54
CA ILE A 115 -4.27 24.20 7.42
C ILE A 115 -5.78 24.19 7.70
N TYR A 116 -6.30 23.14 8.33
CA TYR A 116 -7.74 22.89 8.47
C TYR A 116 -8.19 22.58 9.91
N GLY A 117 -7.28 22.38 10.87
CA GLY A 117 -7.63 22.05 12.26
C GLY A 117 -8.06 20.60 12.51
N GLY A 118 -7.92 19.72 11.50
CA GLY A 118 -8.08 18.27 11.64
C GLY A 118 -6.78 17.58 12.04
N HIS A 119 -6.52 16.37 11.54
CA HIS A 119 -5.34 15.59 11.90
C HIS A 119 -4.45 15.25 10.69
N ASN A 120 -3.13 15.28 10.92
CA ASN A 120 -2.13 14.86 9.92
C ASN A 120 -2.14 13.34 9.72
N MET A 121 -1.82 12.87 8.52
CA MET A 121 -1.66 11.45 8.20
C MET A 121 -0.32 10.88 8.66
N TRP A 122 0.67 11.73 8.90
CA TRP A 122 1.94 11.37 9.51
C TRP A 122 2.05 11.98 10.90
N ASN A 123 2.57 11.21 11.85
CA ASN A 123 2.92 11.74 13.17
C ASN A 123 4.25 12.53 13.12
N GLU A 124 4.60 13.18 14.23
CA GLU A 124 5.82 14.00 14.31
C GLU A 124 7.11 13.21 14.03
N ASP A 125 7.11 11.90 14.26
CA ASP A 125 8.25 11.00 14.01
C ASP A 125 8.40 10.61 12.53
N GLY A 126 7.47 11.03 11.67
CA GLY A 126 7.47 10.66 10.25
C GLY A 126 6.91 9.26 10.00
N LEU A 127 6.09 8.74 10.90
CA LEU A 127 5.39 7.47 10.74
C LEU A 127 3.96 7.73 10.28
N ILE A 128 3.54 7.08 9.20
CA ILE A 128 2.16 7.14 8.73
C ILE A 128 1.23 6.53 9.78
N LYS A 129 0.03 7.06 9.91
CA LYS A 129 -1.03 6.57 10.82
C LYS A 129 -1.96 5.61 10.09
N PHE A 130 -2.66 4.74 10.84
CA PHE A 130 -3.73 3.93 10.28
C PHE A 130 -4.91 4.79 9.81
N VAL A 131 -5.33 5.73 10.65
CA VAL A 131 -6.24 6.84 10.31
C VAL A 131 -5.76 8.11 11.03
N PRO A 132 -5.99 9.32 10.50
CA PRO A 132 -5.38 10.54 11.03
C PRO A 132 -5.59 10.79 12.54
N SER A 133 -6.78 10.45 13.06
CA SER A 133 -7.20 10.72 14.44
C SER A 133 -6.75 9.67 15.48
N LEU A 134 -6.09 8.59 15.06
CA LEU A 134 -5.67 7.50 15.96
C LEU A 134 -4.15 7.37 16.02
N GLU A 135 -3.62 6.96 17.17
CA GLU A 135 -2.19 6.86 17.44
C GLU A 135 -1.65 5.43 17.37
N PHE A 136 -1.90 4.80 16.22
CA PHE A 136 -1.29 3.53 15.81
C PHE A 136 -1.22 3.48 14.28
N THR A 137 -0.62 2.42 13.73
CA THR A 137 -0.29 2.31 12.31
C THR A 137 -0.55 0.94 11.73
N ASP A 138 -0.36 0.82 10.42
CA ASP A 138 -0.46 -0.41 9.62
C ASP A 138 0.86 -0.61 8.85
N PRO A 139 1.62 -1.71 9.07
CA PRO A 139 2.88 -1.96 8.37
C PRO A 139 2.77 -2.01 6.85
N SER A 140 1.59 -2.28 6.29
CA SER A 140 1.34 -2.29 4.86
C SER A 140 1.28 -0.91 4.23
N TYR A 141 1.14 0.16 5.03
CA TYR A 141 1.09 1.55 4.57
C TYR A 141 2.49 2.20 4.49
N TYR A 142 3.55 1.45 4.80
CA TYR A 142 4.91 2.00 4.79
C TYR A 142 5.56 1.85 3.41
N LEU A 143 5.61 2.95 2.66
CA LEU A 143 6.20 3.03 1.32
C LEU A 143 7.44 3.95 1.28
N PRO A 144 8.56 3.60 1.94
CA PRO A 144 9.75 4.46 1.99
C PRO A 144 10.30 4.85 0.60
N HIS A 145 10.17 3.96 -0.38
CA HIS A 145 10.50 4.23 -1.78
C HIS A 145 9.61 5.29 -2.42
N PHE A 146 8.35 5.42 -1.99
CA PHE A 146 7.52 6.55 -2.39
C PHE A 146 7.93 7.83 -1.69
N TYR A 147 8.27 7.76 -0.41
CA TYR A 147 8.64 8.93 0.39
C TYR A 147 9.95 9.58 -0.09
N ASP A 148 10.90 8.79 -0.57
CA ASP A 148 12.10 9.31 -1.24
C ASP A 148 11.75 10.13 -2.49
N LEU A 149 10.77 9.66 -3.28
CA LEU A 149 10.30 10.38 -4.46
C LEU A 149 9.40 11.57 -4.11
N PHE A 150 8.64 11.50 -3.01
CA PHE A 150 7.89 12.65 -2.49
C PHE A 150 8.84 13.77 -2.10
N ALA A 151 9.98 13.47 -1.46
CA ALA A 151 10.99 14.46 -1.10
C ALA A 151 11.59 15.21 -2.31
N GLU A 152 11.53 14.63 -3.51
CA GLU A 152 11.99 15.27 -4.75
C GLU A 152 10.85 15.94 -5.55
N ASN A 153 9.58 15.75 -5.15
CA ASN A 153 8.41 16.24 -5.87
C ASN A 153 7.43 17.06 -5.01
N CYS A 154 7.71 17.27 -3.73
CA CYS A 154 6.91 18.11 -2.82
C CYS A 154 7.29 19.61 -2.92
N TYR A 155 6.72 20.43 -2.03
CA TYR A 155 7.24 21.78 -1.78
C TYR A 155 8.58 21.72 -1.05
N GLU A 156 9.48 22.67 -1.29
CA GLU A 156 10.86 22.62 -0.79
C GLU A 156 10.94 22.58 0.74
N GLU A 157 10.01 23.27 1.42
CA GLU A 157 9.90 23.26 2.89
C GLU A 157 9.59 21.87 3.48
N ASP A 158 8.94 20.99 2.72
CA ASP A 158 8.49 19.66 3.17
C ASP A 158 9.52 18.56 2.86
N LYS A 159 10.53 18.86 2.04
CA LYS A 159 11.58 17.91 1.64
C LYS A 159 12.27 17.25 2.84
N PRO A 160 12.65 17.97 3.92
CA PRO A 160 13.23 17.34 5.11
C PRO A 160 12.26 16.39 5.83
N LEU A 161 10.95 16.67 5.82
CA LEU A 161 9.94 15.84 6.46
C LEU A 161 9.74 14.52 5.71
N TRP A 162 9.69 14.55 4.38
CA TRP A 162 9.60 13.32 3.58
C TRP A 162 10.86 12.45 3.67
N LYS A 163 12.06 13.06 3.73
CA LYS A 163 13.30 12.31 3.99
C LYS A 163 13.29 11.67 5.39
N LYS A 164 12.77 12.38 6.40
CA LYS A 164 12.56 11.81 7.74
C LYS A 164 11.59 10.64 7.68
N ALA A 165 10.45 10.78 6.98
CA ALA A 165 9.45 9.74 6.84
C ALA A 165 10.01 8.48 6.15
N ALA A 166 10.78 8.63 5.07
CA ALA A 166 11.46 7.53 4.38
C ALA A 166 12.40 6.77 5.34
N ALA A 167 13.25 7.49 6.08
CA ALA A 167 14.18 6.89 7.03
C ALA A 167 13.47 6.20 8.21
N ALA A 168 12.47 6.86 8.81
CA ALA A 168 11.69 6.33 9.92
C ALA A 168 10.92 5.05 9.52
N SER A 169 10.39 5.03 8.31
CA SER A 169 9.66 3.89 7.74
C SER A 169 10.54 2.65 7.59
N ARG A 170 11.77 2.83 7.10
CA ARG A 170 12.74 1.73 6.99
C ARG A 170 13.12 1.16 8.36
N GLU A 171 13.26 1.99 9.39
CA GLU A 171 13.51 1.49 10.75
C GLU A 171 12.27 0.82 11.36
N PHE A 172 11.08 1.38 11.15
CA PHE A 172 9.83 0.80 11.62
C PHE A 172 9.57 -0.59 11.02
N LEU A 173 9.78 -0.78 9.71
CA LEU A 173 9.55 -2.07 9.07
C LEU A 173 10.41 -3.20 9.69
N LYS A 174 11.63 -2.87 10.17
CA LYS A 174 12.49 -3.82 10.91
C LYS A 174 11.91 -4.25 12.25
N THR A 175 11.11 -3.40 12.91
CA THR A 175 10.49 -3.71 14.20
C THR A 175 9.16 -4.44 14.04
N ALA A 176 8.41 -4.14 12.98
CA ALA A 176 7.10 -4.74 12.72
C ALA A 176 7.18 -6.16 12.10
N CYS A 177 8.19 -6.44 11.28
CA CYS A 177 8.34 -7.77 10.67
C CYS A 177 9.03 -8.75 11.63
N HIS A 178 8.42 -9.92 11.83
CA HIS A 178 8.96 -10.93 12.72
C HIS A 178 10.29 -11.52 12.16
N PRO A 179 11.37 -11.56 12.96
CA PRO A 179 12.73 -11.80 12.44
C PRO A 179 13.00 -13.21 11.91
N LYS A 180 12.10 -14.17 12.15
CA LYS A 180 12.25 -15.56 11.66
C LYS A 180 11.34 -15.89 10.47
N THR A 181 10.15 -15.31 10.44
CA THR A 181 9.10 -15.65 9.46
C THR A 181 8.93 -14.55 8.41
N GLY A 182 9.42 -13.33 8.67
CA GLY A 182 9.21 -12.17 7.81
C GLY A 182 7.77 -11.64 7.80
N LEU A 183 6.86 -12.20 8.60
CA LEU A 183 5.46 -11.76 8.67
C LEU A 183 5.32 -10.50 9.54
N SER A 184 4.41 -9.62 9.17
CA SER A 184 3.95 -8.46 9.94
C SER A 184 2.51 -8.64 10.41
N PRO A 185 2.05 -7.91 11.45
CA PRO A 185 0.62 -7.81 11.74
C PRO A 185 -0.08 -6.89 10.73
N GLU A 186 -1.41 -6.92 10.64
CA GLU A 186 -2.18 -5.88 9.94
C GLU A 186 -2.03 -4.55 10.67
N TYR A 187 -2.40 -4.47 11.95
CA TYR A 187 -2.25 -3.24 12.75
C TYR A 187 -1.17 -3.39 13.82
N SER A 188 -0.45 -2.31 14.07
CA SER A 188 0.63 -2.27 15.06
C SER A 188 0.74 -0.91 15.74
N TYR A 189 1.30 -0.92 16.95
CA TYR A 189 1.84 0.31 17.52
C TYR A 189 3.10 0.75 16.78
N TYR A 190 3.50 2.01 16.92
CA TYR A 190 4.71 2.56 16.29
C TYR A 190 6.03 1.87 16.70
N ASN A 191 6.03 1.01 17.71
CA ASN A 191 7.17 0.17 18.09
C ASN A 191 7.18 -1.21 17.42
N GLY A 192 6.26 -1.47 16.48
CA GLY A 192 6.13 -2.71 15.73
C GLY A 192 5.35 -3.82 16.44
N LYS A 193 4.94 -3.63 17.71
CA LYS A 193 4.12 -4.63 18.41
C LYS A 193 2.71 -4.67 17.78
N PRO A 194 2.14 -5.88 17.56
CA PRO A 194 0.77 -6.01 17.11
C PRO A 194 -0.22 -5.23 17.99
N TYR A 195 -1.21 -4.61 17.36
CA TYR A 195 -2.24 -3.80 18.03
C TYR A 195 -3.48 -4.67 18.34
N PRO A 196 -3.72 -5.04 19.61
CA PRO A 196 -4.71 -6.05 19.98
C PRO A 196 -6.12 -5.47 20.10
N ASP A 197 -6.62 -4.83 19.05
CA ASP A 197 -8.04 -4.43 18.95
C ASP A 197 -8.83 -5.51 18.21
N HIS A 198 -9.90 -5.95 18.86
CA HIS A 198 -10.78 -7.02 18.42
C HIS A 198 -12.25 -6.55 18.32
N GLU A 199 -12.54 -5.32 18.75
CA GLU A 199 -13.90 -4.78 18.88
C GLU A 199 -14.22 -3.77 17.77
N ASN A 200 -13.21 -3.07 17.26
CA ASN A 200 -13.39 -2.09 16.18
C ASN A 200 -12.91 -2.63 14.82
N PHE A 201 -13.14 -1.84 13.76
CA PHE A 201 -12.62 -2.08 12.39
C PHE A 201 -13.00 -3.41 11.73
N GLY A 202 -13.98 -4.13 12.27
CA GLY A 202 -14.48 -5.38 11.70
C GLY A 202 -13.84 -6.64 12.29
N GLY A 203 -13.01 -6.51 13.34
CA GLY A 203 -12.54 -7.63 14.14
C GLY A 203 -11.06 -7.55 14.50
N ARG A 204 -10.37 -8.67 14.36
CA ARG A 204 -8.99 -8.87 14.80
C ARG A 204 -8.00 -8.42 13.71
N HIS A 205 -6.96 -7.68 14.11
CA HIS A 205 -5.92 -7.15 13.21
C HIS A 205 -4.47 -7.27 13.72
N ASP A 206 -4.24 -7.90 14.88
CA ASP A 206 -2.90 -8.15 15.46
C ASP A 206 -2.16 -9.36 14.84
N TRP A 207 -2.66 -9.89 13.73
CA TRP A 207 -2.18 -11.11 13.06
C TRP A 207 -1.74 -10.86 11.60
N PHE A 208 -1.16 -11.86 10.94
CA PHE A 208 -0.85 -11.78 9.51
C PHE A 208 -2.09 -12.13 8.68
N TYR A 209 -2.75 -11.10 8.15
CA TYR A 209 -3.91 -11.24 7.26
C TYR A 209 -3.88 -10.19 6.12
N SER A 210 -5.02 -9.92 5.51
CA SER A 210 -5.15 -9.27 4.19
C SER A 210 -4.25 -8.06 4.00
N ASP A 211 -4.27 -7.09 4.93
CA ASP A 211 -3.49 -5.85 4.78
C ASP A 211 -1.98 -6.14 4.79
N ALA A 212 -1.55 -6.98 5.74
CA ALA A 212 -0.15 -7.38 5.94
C ALA A 212 0.46 -8.11 4.74
N TYR A 213 -0.34 -8.62 3.81
CA TYR A 213 0.17 -9.26 2.59
C TYR A 213 1.03 -8.30 1.77
N ARG A 214 0.68 -7.01 1.74
CA ARG A 214 1.38 -5.97 0.97
C ARG A 214 2.73 -5.61 1.55
N THR A 215 2.96 -5.78 2.86
CA THR A 215 4.20 -5.37 3.52
C THR A 215 5.44 -5.93 2.82
N ILE A 216 5.43 -7.23 2.45
CA ILE A 216 6.58 -7.83 1.75
C ILE A 216 6.71 -7.38 0.30
N ALA A 217 5.60 -7.10 -0.37
CA ALA A 217 5.60 -6.54 -1.72
C ALA A 217 6.22 -5.13 -1.74
N ASN A 218 5.91 -4.31 -0.73
CA ASN A 218 6.49 -2.98 -0.53
C ASN A 218 7.99 -3.05 -0.23
N ILE A 219 8.41 -3.97 0.65
CA ILE A 219 9.83 -4.23 0.96
C ILE A 219 10.59 -4.66 -0.30
N GLY A 220 10.00 -5.54 -1.12
CA GLY A 220 10.58 -5.99 -2.37
C GLY A 220 10.77 -4.85 -3.38
N LEU A 221 9.78 -3.95 -3.48
CA LEU A 221 9.86 -2.80 -4.39
C LEU A 221 10.86 -1.74 -3.91
N ASP A 222 10.93 -1.45 -2.60
CA ASP A 222 11.96 -0.56 -2.06
C ASP A 222 13.36 -1.08 -2.35
N TYR A 223 13.59 -2.38 -2.14
CA TYR A 223 14.85 -3.03 -2.47
C TYR A 223 15.23 -2.88 -3.96
N GLU A 224 14.24 -3.00 -4.86
CA GLU A 224 14.49 -2.89 -6.30
C GLU A 224 14.83 -1.46 -6.73
N TRP A 225 14.19 -0.45 -6.12
CA TRP A 225 14.37 0.96 -6.48
C TRP A 225 15.51 1.67 -5.72
N ALA A 226 15.94 1.15 -4.58
CA ALA A 226 16.98 1.73 -3.74
C ALA A 226 18.37 1.08 -3.92
N ASP A 227 19.38 1.62 -3.22
CA ASP A 227 20.71 1.02 -3.15
C ASP A 227 20.68 -0.31 -2.36
N LYS A 228 20.97 -1.39 -3.09
CA LYS A 228 20.90 -2.78 -2.66
C LYS A 228 21.97 -3.17 -1.64
N ASP A 229 23.09 -2.43 -1.57
CA ASP A 229 24.24 -2.76 -0.73
C ASP A 229 24.18 -2.12 0.68
N THR A 230 23.09 -1.42 0.99
CA THR A 230 22.83 -0.83 2.30
C THR A 230 22.48 -1.88 3.36
N GLU A 231 22.59 -1.53 4.65
CA GLU A 231 22.11 -2.39 5.74
C GLU A 231 20.61 -2.66 5.65
N PHE A 232 19.83 -1.69 5.17
CA PHE A 232 18.41 -1.90 4.89
C PHE A 232 18.21 -2.89 3.74
N GLY A 233 18.96 -2.76 2.64
CA GLY A 233 18.89 -3.70 1.52
C GLY A 233 19.21 -5.15 1.92
N LYS A 234 20.22 -5.36 2.77
CA LYS A 234 20.52 -6.68 3.36
C LYS A 234 19.36 -7.20 4.21
N TRP A 235 18.74 -6.32 5.01
CA TRP A 235 17.57 -6.67 5.81
C TRP A 235 16.34 -7.02 4.94
N CYS A 236 16.07 -6.28 3.86
CA CYS A 236 14.99 -6.57 2.91
C CYS A 236 15.14 -7.97 2.33
N ARG A 237 16.35 -8.30 1.84
CA ARG A 237 16.69 -9.62 1.30
C ARG A 237 16.47 -10.72 2.32
N GLN A 238 16.97 -10.56 3.55
CA GLN A 238 16.78 -11.55 4.61
C GLN A 238 15.29 -11.74 4.94
N THR A 239 14.52 -10.66 5.02
CA THR A 239 13.09 -10.71 5.33
C THR A 239 12.30 -11.41 4.22
N ALA A 240 12.61 -11.14 2.95
CA ALA A 240 12.02 -11.82 1.81
C ALA A 240 12.37 -13.32 1.78
N ASN A 241 13.62 -13.68 2.05
CA ASN A 241 14.05 -15.08 2.17
C ASN A 241 13.30 -15.81 3.30
N ASN A 242 13.17 -15.18 4.49
CA ASN A 242 12.45 -15.74 5.62
C ASN A 242 10.97 -16.02 5.30
N LEU A 243 10.31 -15.07 4.64
CA LEU A 243 8.89 -15.19 4.29
C LEU A 243 8.65 -16.29 3.26
N GLN A 244 9.46 -16.33 2.20
CA GLN A 244 9.34 -17.39 1.20
C GLN A 244 9.66 -18.77 1.79
N GLU A 245 10.66 -18.85 2.68
CA GLU A 245 10.99 -20.10 3.39
C GLU A 245 9.85 -20.55 4.32
N PHE A 246 9.24 -19.63 5.06
CA PHE A 246 8.08 -19.92 5.91
C PHE A 246 6.96 -20.57 5.12
N PHE A 247 6.50 -19.93 4.04
CA PHE A 247 5.39 -20.46 3.23
C PHE A 247 5.75 -21.75 2.47
N SER A 248 7.00 -21.89 2.01
CA SER A 248 7.43 -23.05 1.25
C SER A 248 7.62 -24.31 2.10
N ASN A 249 7.84 -24.16 3.41
CA ASN A 249 8.03 -25.27 4.34
C ASN A 249 6.73 -25.71 5.04
N LEU A 250 5.63 -24.99 4.85
CA LEU A 250 4.32 -25.38 5.37
C LEU A 250 3.69 -26.52 4.55
N PRO A 251 2.86 -27.37 5.16
CA PRO A 251 2.01 -28.29 4.41
C PRO A 251 1.14 -27.56 3.38
N VAL A 252 0.94 -28.16 2.20
CA VAL A 252 0.22 -27.52 1.07
C VAL A 252 -1.19 -27.09 1.46
N GLU A 253 -1.88 -27.85 2.31
CA GLU A 253 -3.22 -27.51 2.80
C GLU A 253 -3.25 -26.39 3.84
N LYS A 254 -2.07 -25.99 4.34
CA LYS A 254 -1.89 -24.96 5.37
C LYS A 254 -1.16 -23.73 4.87
N ASN A 255 -0.45 -23.78 3.73
CA ASN A 255 0.40 -22.69 3.23
C ASN A 255 -0.36 -21.44 2.72
N ARG A 256 -1.69 -21.47 2.69
CA ARG A 256 -2.58 -20.31 2.44
C ARG A 256 -3.62 -20.16 3.57
N GLY A 257 -3.14 -20.27 4.81
CA GLY A 257 -3.92 -20.14 6.04
C GLY A 257 -3.95 -18.72 6.62
N ILE A 258 -4.25 -18.66 7.92
CA ILE A 258 -4.18 -17.47 8.78
C ILE A 258 -3.07 -17.75 9.81
N TYR A 259 -2.27 -16.74 10.15
CA TYR A 259 -1.10 -16.95 11.01
C TYR A 259 -0.94 -15.83 12.02
N GLU A 260 -0.49 -16.18 13.22
CA GLU A 260 0.23 -15.21 14.05
C GLU A 260 1.55 -14.85 13.38
N ILE A 261 2.10 -13.68 13.71
CA ILE A 261 3.35 -13.20 13.07
C ILE A 261 4.55 -14.10 13.36
N ASP A 262 4.52 -14.87 14.46
CA ASP A 262 5.56 -15.84 14.81
C ASP A 262 5.50 -17.15 13.98
N GLY A 263 4.46 -17.30 13.14
CA GLY A 263 4.22 -18.45 12.29
C GLY A 263 3.22 -19.47 12.85
N THR A 264 2.64 -19.23 14.03
CA THR A 264 1.58 -20.08 14.58
C THR A 264 0.39 -20.12 13.62
N ILE A 265 0.02 -21.32 13.17
CA ILE A 265 -1.09 -21.54 12.24
C ILE A 265 -2.41 -21.47 13.00
N LEU A 266 -3.32 -20.61 12.55
CA LEU A 266 -4.65 -20.45 13.11
C LEU A 266 -5.70 -21.21 12.29
N GLU A 267 -6.87 -21.42 12.87
CA GLU A 267 -8.01 -22.02 12.16
C GLU A 267 -8.54 -21.04 11.10
N GLY A 268 -8.79 -21.56 9.89
CA GLY A 268 -9.33 -20.77 8.78
C GLY A 268 -8.46 -20.83 7.53
N LYS A 269 -8.79 -19.97 6.56
CA LYS A 269 -8.06 -19.79 5.31
C LYS A 269 -7.90 -18.30 5.03
N ALA A 270 -6.87 -17.95 4.27
CA ALA A 270 -6.73 -16.61 3.72
C ALA A 270 -8.01 -16.21 2.95
N LEU A 271 -8.56 -15.02 3.21
CA LEU A 271 -9.68 -14.50 2.44
C LEU A 271 -9.27 -14.25 0.99
N HIS A 272 -8.02 -13.83 0.79
CA HIS A 272 -7.40 -13.46 -0.49
C HIS A 272 -6.15 -14.32 -0.79
N PRO A 273 -6.32 -15.62 -1.06
CA PRO A 273 -5.19 -16.53 -1.23
C PRO A 273 -4.39 -16.28 -2.52
N VAL A 274 -5.01 -15.74 -3.57
CA VAL A 274 -4.30 -15.39 -4.82
C VAL A 274 -3.49 -14.11 -4.61
N GLY A 275 -4.05 -13.13 -3.86
CA GLY A 275 -3.32 -11.94 -3.43
C GLY A 275 -2.09 -12.29 -2.60
N LEU A 276 -2.24 -13.21 -1.64
CA LEU A 276 -1.12 -13.74 -0.84
C LEU A 276 -0.07 -14.43 -1.72
N THR A 277 -0.46 -15.29 -2.66
CA THR A 277 0.49 -15.90 -3.63
C THR A 277 1.23 -14.82 -4.42
N ALA A 278 0.54 -13.78 -4.88
CA ALA A 278 1.13 -12.69 -5.65
C ALA A 278 2.21 -11.93 -4.85
N THR A 279 1.95 -11.59 -3.58
CA THR A 279 2.92 -10.84 -2.78
C THR A 279 4.10 -11.70 -2.31
N ILE A 280 3.89 -12.99 -2.04
CA ILE A 280 4.98 -13.96 -1.82
C ILE A 280 5.91 -14.02 -3.04
N ALA A 281 5.35 -14.02 -4.25
CA ALA A 281 6.14 -14.00 -5.48
C ALA A 281 6.84 -12.66 -5.71
N GLN A 282 6.17 -11.53 -5.44
CA GLN A 282 6.78 -10.20 -5.54
C GLN A 282 7.97 -10.01 -4.59
N ALA A 283 8.01 -10.73 -3.46
CA ALA A 283 9.17 -10.76 -2.58
C ALA A 283 10.47 -11.20 -3.30
N SER A 284 10.37 -11.91 -4.44
CA SER A 284 11.51 -12.28 -5.29
C SER A 284 12.23 -11.10 -5.95
N LEU A 285 11.70 -9.87 -5.85
CA LEU A 285 12.49 -8.67 -6.16
C LEU A 285 13.71 -8.52 -5.23
N ALA A 286 13.57 -8.94 -3.96
CA ALA A 286 14.63 -8.87 -2.95
C ALA A 286 15.25 -10.22 -2.59
N ALA A 287 14.47 -11.31 -2.66
CA ALA A 287 14.93 -12.64 -2.27
C ALA A 287 16.00 -13.20 -3.23
N ASP A 288 17.03 -13.82 -2.66
CA ASP A 288 18.08 -14.56 -3.38
C ASP A 288 18.20 -16.02 -2.92
N GLY A 289 17.27 -16.47 -2.06
CA GLY A 289 17.20 -17.84 -1.57
C GLY A 289 16.62 -18.82 -2.59
N LYS A 290 16.72 -20.12 -2.28
CA LYS A 290 16.28 -21.24 -3.15
C LYS A 290 14.76 -21.26 -3.46
N TYR A 291 13.95 -20.47 -2.75
CA TYR A 291 12.50 -20.41 -2.92
C TYR A 291 12.04 -19.26 -3.83
N ALA A 292 12.93 -18.35 -4.24
CA ALA A 292 12.57 -17.20 -5.06
C ALA A 292 12.00 -17.58 -6.43
N ILE A 293 12.66 -18.51 -7.15
CA ILE A 293 12.17 -19.00 -8.44
C ILE A 293 10.88 -19.82 -8.29
N PRO A 294 10.79 -20.81 -7.37
CA PRO A 294 9.53 -21.53 -7.13
C PRO A 294 8.33 -20.62 -6.83
N ALA A 295 8.51 -19.55 -6.04
CA ALA A 295 7.44 -18.59 -5.76
C ALA A 295 6.95 -17.87 -7.03
N VAL A 296 7.88 -17.44 -7.89
CA VAL A 296 7.56 -16.82 -9.19
C VAL A 296 6.86 -17.82 -10.12
N GLU A 297 7.32 -19.08 -10.16
CA GLU A 297 6.69 -20.14 -10.95
C GLU A 297 5.27 -20.45 -10.48
N GLU A 298 5.03 -20.49 -9.16
CA GLU A 298 3.69 -20.66 -8.60
C GLU A 298 2.76 -19.53 -9.04
N PHE A 299 3.22 -18.28 -8.92
CA PHE A 299 2.45 -17.11 -9.35
C PHE A 299 2.18 -17.12 -10.86
N TRP A 300 3.18 -17.43 -11.69
CA TRP A 300 3.02 -17.51 -13.14
C TRP A 300 1.94 -18.52 -13.56
N ASN A 301 1.83 -19.64 -12.83
CA ASN A 301 0.82 -20.66 -13.08
C ASN A 301 -0.52 -20.41 -12.36
N THR A 302 -0.62 -19.34 -11.57
CA THR A 302 -1.85 -18.95 -10.86
C THR A 302 -2.66 -18.00 -11.75
N PRO A 303 -3.92 -18.33 -12.11
CA PRO A 303 -4.77 -17.43 -12.87
C PRO A 303 -5.33 -16.31 -11.98
N LEU A 304 -5.84 -15.25 -12.61
CA LEU A 304 -6.64 -14.23 -11.92
C LEU A 304 -7.83 -14.88 -11.18
N ARG A 305 -8.17 -14.33 -10.00
CA ARG A 305 -9.30 -14.78 -9.22
C ARG A 305 -10.61 -14.36 -9.90
N THR A 306 -11.60 -15.26 -9.88
CA THR A 306 -12.97 -15.02 -10.33
C THR A 306 -13.96 -14.99 -9.16
N GLY A 307 -15.20 -14.57 -9.40
CA GLY A 307 -16.25 -14.51 -8.37
C GLY A 307 -16.15 -13.26 -7.48
N ASP A 308 -16.99 -13.17 -6.46
CA ASP A 308 -17.25 -11.90 -5.75
C ASP A 308 -16.08 -11.39 -4.91
N ARG A 309 -15.14 -12.25 -4.51
CA ARG A 309 -13.97 -11.85 -3.70
C ARG A 309 -12.71 -11.60 -4.53
N ARG A 310 -12.86 -11.21 -5.80
CA ARG A 310 -11.74 -11.07 -6.75
C ARG A 310 -10.97 -9.75 -6.71
N TYR A 311 -11.58 -8.70 -6.17
CA TYR A 311 -11.03 -7.34 -6.20
C TYR A 311 -9.59 -7.28 -5.65
N TYR A 312 -9.43 -7.59 -4.36
CA TYR A 312 -8.15 -7.40 -3.68
C TYR A 312 -7.07 -8.34 -4.23
N ASP A 313 -7.41 -9.62 -4.47
CA ASP A 313 -6.48 -10.57 -5.09
C ASP A 313 -5.96 -10.08 -6.44
N ASN A 314 -6.85 -9.56 -7.29
CA ASN A 314 -6.46 -9.14 -8.64
C ASN A 314 -5.73 -7.80 -8.66
N CYS A 315 -5.93 -6.94 -7.65
CA CYS A 315 -5.11 -5.75 -7.45
C CYS A 315 -3.66 -6.15 -7.12
N LEU A 316 -3.46 -6.99 -6.12
CA LEU A 316 -2.12 -7.48 -5.75
C LEU A 316 -1.48 -8.29 -6.87
N TYR A 317 -2.28 -9.09 -7.59
CA TYR A 317 -1.83 -9.82 -8.77
C TYR A 317 -1.22 -8.89 -9.83
N LEU A 318 -1.91 -7.80 -10.19
CA LEU A 318 -1.43 -6.93 -11.25
C LEU A 318 -0.17 -6.16 -10.83
N PHE A 319 -0.05 -5.75 -9.56
CA PHE A 319 1.21 -5.18 -9.06
C PHE A 319 2.37 -6.18 -9.10
N ALA A 320 2.15 -7.41 -8.65
CA ALA A 320 3.17 -8.46 -8.72
C ALA A 320 3.58 -8.75 -10.17
N MET A 321 2.62 -8.77 -11.11
CA MET A 321 2.89 -8.93 -12.53
C MET A 321 3.72 -7.77 -13.10
N LEU A 322 3.39 -6.52 -12.76
CA LEU A 322 4.17 -5.35 -13.16
C LEU A 322 5.60 -5.41 -12.59
N ALA A 323 5.73 -5.72 -11.30
CA ALA A 323 7.01 -5.83 -10.60
C ALA A 323 7.91 -6.91 -11.22
N LEU A 324 7.42 -8.16 -11.28
CA LEU A 324 8.20 -9.32 -11.73
C LEU A 324 8.50 -9.31 -13.23
N SER A 325 7.74 -8.57 -14.03
CA SER A 325 8.04 -8.35 -15.46
C SER A 325 8.99 -7.17 -15.71
N GLY A 326 9.41 -6.44 -14.68
CA GLY A 326 10.26 -5.26 -14.81
C GLY A 326 9.55 -4.04 -15.42
N ASN A 327 8.22 -3.95 -15.25
CA ASN A 327 7.37 -2.86 -15.75
C ASN A 327 6.77 -1.99 -14.64
N TYR A 328 7.09 -2.24 -13.36
CA TYR A 328 6.82 -1.29 -12.28
C TYR A 328 8.05 -0.38 -12.08
N ARG A 329 8.01 0.84 -12.63
CA ARG A 329 9.18 1.72 -12.73
C ARG A 329 8.93 3.10 -12.13
N ILE A 330 10.03 3.78 -11.84
CA ILE A 330 10.05 5.22 -11.54
C ILE A 330 9.90 5.98 -12.87
N TRP A 331 9.03 6.99 -12.90
CA TRP A 331 8.80 7.86 -14.06
C TRP A 331 9.21 9.30 -13.76
#